data_AF-A0A4Q4RJW3-F1
#
_entry.id   AF-A0A4Q4RJW3-F1
#
_cell.length_a   1.000
_cell.length_b   1.000
_cell.length_c   1.000
_cell.angle_alpha   90.00
_cell.angle_beta   90.00
_cell.angle_gamma   90.00
#
_symmetry.space_group_name_H-M   'P 1'
#
loop_
_entity.id
_entity.type
_entity.pdbx_description
1 polymer ?
#
loop_
_entity_poly.entity_id
_entity_poly.type
_entity_poly.pdbx_seq_one_letter_code
_entity_poly.pdbx_strand_id
1 'polypeptide(L)'
;MDDLEDELDLRFHKGLNPDVYYRCPTSESLEGALRNELDKNAASFIPTDVVTEFIFATASTITIPVTQQLNLDALIQPADHPQSIAAEYALCRDIDGKDRPKVQRAIARSIIKAIQDTDGFKYSERSAQNREGGDGARFKYVCQDSFQNRDRKSNTKRGKSFDSDDREPEVKKQGPVVLPTYDCGGAIHIKFSLKRDAVNVVYKHNPIHTTREADNGLPALIVTDNGVAATADAT
;
A
#
# COMPACT_ATOMS: atom_id res chain seq x y z
N MET A 1 -32.13 -20.84 -14.22
CA MET A 1 -31.78 -19.97 -13.09
C MET A 1 -30.88 -20.83 -12.24
N ASP A 2 -29.60 -20.83 -12.59
CA ASP A 2 -28.58 -21.60 -11.88
C ASP A 2 -27.77 -20.60 -11.07
N ASP A 3 -27.65 -20.94 -9.80
CA ASP A 3 -27.45 -20.02 -8.70
C ASP A 3 -26.11 -19.29 -8.72
N LEU A 4 -26.22 -18.00 -8.40
CA LEU A 4 -25.17 -17.03 -8.15
C LEU A 4 -24.37 -17.37 -6.89
N GLU A 5 -23.70 -18.52 -6.87
CA GLU A 5 -22.61 -18.74 -5.94
C GLU A 5 -21.33 -18.16 -6.54
N ASP A 6 -21.28 -16.83 -6.46
CA ASP A 6 -20.06 -16.01 -6.48
C ASP A 6 -19.24 -16.44 -5.24
N GLU A 7 -18.70 -17.68 -5.27
CA GLU A 7 -17.83 -18.22 -4.22
C GLU A 7 -16.58 -17.35 -4.24
N LEU A 8 -16.64 -16.30 -3.43
CA LEU A 8 -15.56 -15.40 -3.09
C LEU A 8 -14.47 -16.28 -2.49
N ASP A 9 -13.63 -16.89 -3.34
CA ASP A 9 -12.73 -17.97 -2.95
C ASP A 9 -11.66 -17.43 -2.00
N LEU A 10 -12.00 -17.44 -0.70
CA LEU A 10 -11.20 -16.97 0.42
C LEU A 10 -9.87 -17.71 0.51
N ARG A 11 -9.75 -18.86 -0.19
CA ARG A 11 -8.56 -19.72 -0.26
C ARG A 11 -7.35 -19.04 -0.91
N PHE A 12 -7.52 -17.92 -1.63
CA PHE A 12 -6.43 -17.24 -2.33
C PHE A 12 -5.79 -16.07 -1.59
N HIS A 13 -6.35 -15.63 -0.47
CA HIS A 13 -5.74 -14.59 0.34
C HIS A 13 -4.78 -15.22 1.35
N LYS A 14 -3.60 -15.68 0.90
CA LYS A 14 -2.56 -16.15 1.84
C LYS A 14 -2.17 -15.01 2.80
N GLY A 15 -2.80 -14.99 3.98
CA GLY A 15 -2.49 -14.11 5.11
C GLY A 15 -3.21 -12.75 5.14
N LEU A 16 -4.21 -12.51 4.30
CA LEU A 16 -5.04 -11.30 4.34
C LEU A 16 -6.50 -11.75 4.42
N ASN A 17 -7.15 -11.68 5.56
CA ASN A 17 -8.57 -12.04 5.66
C ASN A 17 -9.34 -10.71 5.67
N PRO A 18 -9.82 -10.20 4.51
CA PRO A 18 -10.58 -8.97 4.49
C PRO A 18 -11.91 -9.15 5.22
N ASP A 19 -12.19 -8.21 6.11
CA ASP A 19 -13.42 -8.18 6.91
C ASP A 19 -14.57 -7.55 6.11
N VAL A 20 -14.23 -6.68 5.15
CA VAL A 20 -15.17 -5.90 4.34
C VAL A 20 -14.76 -5.92 2.87
N TYR A 21 -15.77 -5.93 1.99
CA TYR A 21 -15.61 -6.00 0.54
C TYR A 21 -16.38 -4.85 -0.12
N TYR A 22 -15.73 -4.18 -1.07
CA TYR A 22 -16.32 -3.11 -1.87
C TYR A 22 -16.22 -3.44 -3.36
N ARG A 23 -17.35 -3.37 -4.07
CA ARG A 23 -17.31 -3.23 -5.53
C ARG A 23 -17.07 -1.76 -5.84
N CYS A 24 -16.00 -1.48 -6.58
CA CYS A 24 -15.58 -0.13 -6.91
C CYS A 24 -15.89 0.15 -8.39
N PRO A 25 -16.92 0.93 -8.72
CA PRO A 25 -17.19 1.35 -10.09
C PRO A 25 -16.08 2.21 -10.67
N THR A 26 -15.39 2.99 -9.84
CA THR A 26 -14.31 3.89 -10.26
C THR A 26 -13.16 3.91 -9.25
N SER A 27 -12.01 4.47 -9.63
CA SER A 27 -10.90 4.70 -8.68
C SER A 27 -11.30 5.60 -7.52
N GLU A 28 -12.10 6.64 -7.76
CA GLU A 28 -12.61 7.54 -6.72
C GLU A 28 -13.50 6.80 -5.71
N SER A 29 -14.22 5.77 -6.17
CA SER A 29 -15.02 4.91 -5.28
C SER A 29 -14.14 4.09 -4.34
N LEU A 30 -12.98 3.62 -4.81
CA LEU A 30 -11.97 2.97 -3.95
C LEU A 30 -11.41 3.96 -2.93
N GLU A 31 -11.04 5.17 -3.36
CA GLU A 31 -10.49 6.20 -2.47
C GLU A 31 -11.49 6.60 -1.38
N GLY A 32 -12.75 6.80 -1.75
CA GLY A 32 -13.83 7.11 -0.81
C GLY A 32 -14.07 5.99 0.20
N ALA A 33 -14.15 4.74 -0.28
CA ALA A 33 -14.34 3.58 0.58
C ALA A 33 -13.15 3.36 1.53
N LEU A 34 -11.92 3.47 1.04
CA LEU A 34 -10.72 3.36 1.86
C LEU A 34 -10.66 4.44 2.93
N ARG A 35 -10.91 5.71 2.56
CA ARG A 35 -10.93 6.83 3.51
C ARG A 35 -11.94 6.59 4.64
N ASN A 36 -13.14 6.11 4.29
CA ASN A 36 -14.15 5.75 5.26
C ASN A 36 -13.70 4.64 6.23
N GLU A 37 -13.05 3.58 5.75
CA GLU A 37 -12.52 2.52 6.63
C GLU A 37 -11.38 3.01 7.52
N LEU A 38 -10.51 3.89 7.01
CA LEU A 38 -9.45 4.52 7.80
C LEU A 38 -10.04 5.43 8.90
N ASP A 39 -11.05 6.23 8.59
CA ASP A 39 -11.68 7.14 9.55
C ASP A 39 -12.46 6.35 10.62
N LYS A 40 -13.14 5.25 10.25
CA LYS A 40 -13.76 4.33 11.21
C LYS A 40 -12.72 3.71 12.16
N ASN A 41 -11.59 3.26 11.64
CA ASN A 41 -10.53 2.69 12.47
C ASN A 41 -9.89 3.75 13.38
N ALA A 42 -9.72 4.98 12.89
CA ALA A 42 -9.21 6.10 13.68
C ALA A 42 -10.17 6.51 14.82
N ALA A 43 -11.48 6.33 14.63
CA ALA A 43 -12.49 6.56 15.66
C ALA A 43 -12.60 5.40 16.68
N SER A 44 -11.95 4.26 16.42
CA SER A 44 -11.91 3.13 17.36
C SER A 44 -11.03 3.42 18.56
N PHE A 45 -11.44 2.98 19.75
CA PHE A 45 -10.64 3.08 20.97
C PHE A 45 -9.30 2.32 20.89
N ILE A 46 -9.27 1.24 20.12
CA ILE A 46 -8.08 0.44 19.88
C ILE A 46 -7.94 0.30 18.36
N PRO A 47 -7.10 1.13 17.71
CA PRO A 47 -6.83 1.00 16.29
C PRO A 47 -6.19 -0.35 15.99
N THR A 48 -6.77 -1.07 15.04
CA THR A 48 -6.26 -2.36 14.57
C THR A 48 -5.86 -2.28 13.10
N ASP A 49 -5.44 -3.40 12.53
CA ASP A 49 -5.27 -3.53 11.08
C ASP A 49 -6.59 -3.20 10.37
N VAL A 50 -6.57 -2.27 9.42
CA VAL A 50 -7.65 -2.11 8.44
C VAL A 50 -7.42 -3.14 7.35
N VAL A 51 -8.32 -4.11 7.18
CA VAL A 51 -8.22 -5.16 6.16
C VAL A 51 -9.46 -5.15 5.27
N THR A 52 -9.29 -4.76 4.01
CA THR A 52 -10.40 -4.51 3.09
C THR A 52 -10.07 -5.01 1.69
N GLU A 53 -11.04 -5.60 1.00
CA GLU A 53 -10.92 -5.92 -0.42
C GLU A 53 -11.76 -4.97 -1.28
N PHE A 54 -11.14 -4.45 -2.33
CA PHE A 54 -11.76 -3.63 -3.36
C PHE A 54 -11.75 -4.41 -4.69
N ILE A 55 -12.89 -4.44 -5.37
CA ILE A 55 -13.10 -5.22 -6.59
C ILE A 55 -13.50 -4.28 -7.71
N PHE A 56 -12.66 -4.18 -8.74
CA PHE A 56 -13.01 -3.55 -10.01
C PHE A 56 -13.53 -4.65 -10.95
N ALA A 57 -14.83 -4.64 -11.23
CA ALA A 57 -15.43 -5.52 -12.23
C ALA A 57 -15.12 -5.01 -13.65
N THR A 58 -15.41 -5.78 -14.69
CA THR A 58 -15.14 -5.42 -16.10
C THR A 58 -15.58 -4.00 -16.49
N ALA A 59 -16.78 -3.60 -16.08
CA ALA A 59 -17.34 -2.27 -16.35
C ALA A 59 -16.79 -1.15 -15.46
N SER A 60 -16.04 -1.49 -14.40
CA SER A 60 -15.40 -0.48 -13.55
C SER A 60 -14.30 0.25 -14.30
N THR A 61 -14.03 1.49 -13.91
CA THR A 61 -12.94 2.30 -14.46
C THR A 61 -11.80 2.45 -13.47
N ILE A 62 -10.58 2.50 -14.01
CA ILE A 62 -9.34 2.73 -13.27
C ILE A 62 -8.69 4.00 -13.83
N THR A 63 -8.44 4.96 -12.95
CA THR A 63 -7.76 6.22 -13.29
C THR A 63 -6.27 5.99 -13.45
N ILE A 64 -5.74 6.40 -14.60
CA ILE A 64 -4.35 6.32 -15.01
C ILE A 64 -3.75 7.73 -14.96
N PRO A 65 -2.88 8.01 -13.98
CA PRO A 65 -2.20 9.30 -13.90
C PRO A 65 -1.21 9.45 -15.05
N VAL A 66 -0.96 10.68 -15.48
CA VAL A 66 -0.04 11.04 -16.58
C VAL A 66 1.31 10.30 -16.48
N THR A 67 1.86 10.20 -15.27
CA THR A 67 3.14 9.50 -15.00
C THR A 67 3.16 8.01 -15.35
N GLN A 68 2.01 7.34 -15.47
CA GLN A 68 1.94 5.92 -15.83
C GLN A 68 1.52 5.69 -17.30
N GLN A 69 1.03 6.70 -18.01
CA GLN A 69 0.47 6.54 -19.36
C GLN A 69 1.49 6.05 -20.38
N LEU A 70 2.75 6.52 -20.30
CA LEU A 70 3.86 6.08 -21.16
C LEU A 70 4.21 4.59 -21.02
N ASN A 71 3.74 3.92 -19.96
CA ASN A 71 3.92 2.48 -19.78
C ASN A 71 2.73 1.67 -20.31
N LEU A 72 1.75 2.34 -20.93
CA LEU A 72 0.46 1.81 -21.36
C LEU A 72 0.14 2.13 -22.82
N ASP A 73 1.17 2.38 -23.65
CA ASP A 73 1.01 2.69 -25.09
C ASP A 73 0.19 1.63 -25.86
N ALA A 74 0.14 0.39 -25.35
CA ALA A 74 -0.67 -0.69 -25.90
C ALA A 74 -2.19 -0.54 -25.65
N LEU A 75 -2.59 0.29 -24.68
CA LEU A 75 -3.99 0.49 -24.27
C LEU A 75 -4.49 1.91 -24.54
N ILE A 76 -3.62 2.92 -24.39
CA ILE A 76 -3.99 4.33 -24.46
C ILE A 76 -2.92 5.14 -25.19
N GLN A 77 -3.35 6.22 -25.84
CA GLN A 77 -2.43 7.25 -26.29
C GLN A 77 -2.16 8.22 -25.12
N PRO A 78 -0.89 8.46 -24.76
CA PRO A 78 -0.54 9.38 -23.69
C PRO A 78 -1.10 10.79 -23.91
N ALA A 79 -1.61 11.39 -22.85
CA ALA A 79 -2.17 12.72 -22.81
C ALA A 79 -1.54 13.55 -21.67
N ASP A 80 -1.83 14.84 -21.64
CA ASP A 80 -1.39 15.79 -20.61
C ASP A 80 -2.28 15.79 -19.34
N HIS A 81 -3.33 14.96 -19.33
CA HIS A 81 -4.29 14.83 -18.25
C HIS A 81 -4.51 13.36 -17.86
N PRO A 82 -4.94 13.07 -16.61
CA PRO A 82 -5.30 11.71 -16.21
C PRO A 82 -6.39 11.12 -17.10
N GLN A 83 -6.26 9.84 -17.44
CA GLN A 83 -7.21 9.13 -18.30
C GLN A 83 -7.85 7.99 -17.52
N SER A 84 -9.06 7.57 -17.90
CA SER A 84 -9.71 6.40 -17.31
C SER A 84 -9.71 5.25 -18.31
N ILE A 85 -9.38 4.05 -17.85
CA ILE A 85 -9.54 2.81 -18.63
C ILE A 85 -10.53 1.88 -17.95
N ALA A 86 -11.33 1.14 -18.72
CA ALA A 86 -12.16 0.10 -18.15
C ALA A 86 -11.30 -1.09 -17.65
N ALA A 87 -11.74 -1.74 -16.58
CA ALA A 87 -11.04 -2.87 -15.97
C ALA A 87 -10.95 -4.07 -16.94
N GLU A 88 -11.87 -4.19 -17.89
CA GLU A 88 -11.77 -5.17 -18.98
C GLU A 88 -10.45 -5.04 -19.77
N TYR A 89 -10.01 -3.82 -20.09
CA TYR A 89 -8.74 -3.57 -20.78
C TYR A 89 -7.55 -3.79 -19.84
N ALA A 90 -7.73 -3.50 -18.55
CA ALA A 90 -6.72 -3.75 -17.53
C ALA A 90 -6.39 -5.24 -17.36
N LEU A 91 -7.31 -6.14 -17.69
CA LEU A 91 -7.08 -7.57 -17.73
C LEU A 91 -6.14 -8.00 -18.88
N CYS A 92 -5.98 -7.17 -19.90
CA CYS A 92 -5.02 -7.37 -21.00
C CYS A 92 -5.20 -8.74 -21.67
N ARG A 93 -6.44 -9.09 -22.03
CA ARG A 93 -6.80 -10.37 -22.66
C ARG A 93 -6.14 -10.55 -24.03
N ASP A 94 -6.01 -9.46 -24.78
CA ASP A 94 -5.46 -9.46 -26.14
C ASP A 94 -3.95 -9.18 -26.19
N ILE A 95 -3.31 -9.06 -25.02
CA ILE A 95 -1.87 -8.85 -24.90
C ILE A 95 -1.25 -10.15 -24.40
N ASP A 96 -0.43 -10.77 -25.23
CA ASP A 96 0.20 -12.05 -24.91
C ASP A 96 1.65 -11.92 -24.43
N GLY A 97 2.14 -13.01 -23.85
CA GLY A 97 3.54 -13.19 -23.50
C GLY A 97 4.06 -12.24 -22.41
N LYS A 98 5.23 -11.64 -22.67
CA LYS A 98 6.00 -10.87 -21.67
C LYS A 98 5.50 -9.44 -21.48
N ASP A 99 4.61 -8.95 -22.33
CA ASP A 99 4.15 -7.55 -22.28
C ASP A 99 2.92 -7.38 -21.39
N ARG A 100 2.04 -8.39 -21.33
CA ARG A 100 0.89 -8.43 -20.41
C ARG A 100 1.24 -8.04 -18.96
N PRO A 101 2.23 -8.67 -18.29
CA PRO A 101 2.58 -8.30 -16.93
C PRO A 101 3.20 -6.90 -16.80
N LYS A 102 3.76 -6.31 -17.88
CA LYS A 102 4.29 -4.94 -17.84
C LYS A 102 3.14 -3.93 -17.82
N VAL A 103 2.16 -4.12 -18.67
CA VAL A 103 0.95 -3.29 -18.75
C VAL A 103 0.16 -3.40 -17.44
N GLN A 104 -0.09 -4.62 -16.96
CA GLN A 104 -0.75 -4.85 -15.67
C GLN A 104 0.03 -4.24 -14.49
N ARG A 105 1.37 -4.26 -14.52
CA ARG A 105 2.19 -3.59 -13.49
C ARG A 105 2.00 -2.08 -13.51
N ALA A 106 1.94 -1.45 -14.69
CA ALA A 106 1.70 -0.01 -14.78
C ALA A 106 0.31 0.37 -14.23
N ILE A 107 -0.72 -0.43 -14.52
CA ILE A 107 -2.06 -0.24 -13.93
C ILE A 107 -2.04 -0.46 -12.42
N ALA A 108 -1.35 -1.50 -11.94
CA ALA A 108 -1.19 -1.74 -10.51
C ALA A 108 -0.53 -0.53 -9.81
N ARG A 109 0.47 0.11 -10.44
CA ARG A 109 1.09 1.34 -9.93
C ARG A 109 0.12 2.51 -9.88
N SER A 110 -0.81 2.63 -10.82
CA SER A 110 -1.88 3.64 -10.77
C SER A 110 -2.79 3.43 -9.56
N ILE A 111 -3.22 2.18 -9.30
CA ILE A 111 -4.02 1.83 -8.13
C ILE A 111 -3.25 2.12 -6.84
N ILE A 112 -1.98 1.71 -6.76
CA ILE A 112 -1.14 1.98 -5.59
C ILE A 112 -0.99 3.48 -5.37
N LYS A 113 -0.83 4.28 -6.42
CA LYS A 113 -0.78 5.74 -6.30
C LYS A 113 -2.06 6.30 -5.69
N ALA A 114 -3.24 5.87 -6.14
CA ALA A 114 -4.52 6.28 -5.55
C ALA A 114 -4.62 5.91 -4.05
N ILE A 115 -4.18 4.70 -3.68
CA ILE A 115 -4.13 4.28 -2.26
C ILE A 115 -3.18 5.17 -1.46
N GLN A 116 -1.96 5.42 -1.97
CA GLN A 116 -0.96 6.26 -1.31
C GLN A 116 -1.41 7.71 -1.13
N ASP A 117 -2.11 8.25 -2.13
CA ASP A 117 -2.67 9.60 -2.07
C ASP A 117 -3.85 9.66 -1.07
N THR A 118 -4.51 8.53 -0.80
CA THR A 118 -5.63 8.41 0.16
C THR A 118 -5.18 8.17 1.59
N ASP A 119 -4.23 7.25 1.82
CA ASP A 119 -3.79 6.84 3.15
C ASP A 119 -2.54 7.58 3.65
N GLY A 120 -1.82 8.28 2.76
CA GLY A 120 -0.61 9.03 3.06
C GLY A 120 0.65 8.19 3.22
N PHE A 121 0.59 6.88 3.00
CA PHE A 121 1.72 5.97 3.15
C PHE A 121 2.45 5.76 1.83
N LYS A 122 3.66 5.19 1.89
CA LYS A 122 4.44 4.80 0.70
C LYS A 122 4.61 3.30 0.68
N TYR A 123 4.43 2.71 -0.51
CA TYR A 123 4.55 1.28 -0.71
C TYR A 123 5.61 0.94 -1.76
N SER A 124 6.22 -0.23 -1.63
CA SER A 124 7.21 -0.76 -2.57
C SER A 124 6.80 -2.14 -3.06
N GLU A 125 6.98 -2.39 -4.36
CA GLU A 125 6.72 -3.70 -4.97
C GLU A 125 7.70 -4.74 -4.41
N ARG A 126 7.18 -5.77 -3.75
CA ARG A 126 7.97 -6.85 -3.16
C ARG A 126 8.05 -8.08 -4.04
N SER A 127 7.00 -8.36 -4.80
CA SER A 127 6.99 -9.47 -5.73
C SER A 127 5.93 -9.29 -6.80
N ALA A 128 6.26 -9.70 -8.02
CA ALA A 128 5.32 -9.93 -9.09
C ALA A 128 5.34 -11.42 -9.47
N GLN A 129 4.18 -12.06 -9.43
CA GLN A 129 4.00 -13.42 -9.90
C GLN A 129 3.18 -13.37 -11.19
N ASN A 130 3.74 -13.91 -12.27
CA ASN A 130 3.02 -14.13 -13.51
C ASN A 130 3.26 -15.57 -13.93
N ARG A 131 2.19 -16.35 -14.08
CA ARG A 131 2.26 -17.68 -14.69
C ARG A 131 1.81 -17.54 -16.14
N GLU A 132 2.62 -18.02 -17.06
CA GLU A 132 2.25 -18.11 -18.48
C GLU A 132 0.99 -18.98 -18.62
N GLY A 133 0.02 -18.52 -19.43
CA GLY A 133 -1.32 -19.12 -19.50
C GLY A 133 -2.15 -19.06 -18.20
N GLY A 134 -1.66 -18.36 -17.18
CA GLY A 134 -2.30 -18.25 -15.87
C GLY A 134 -3.38 -17.17 -15.78
N ASP A 135 -4.07 -17.18 -14.64
CA ASP A 135 -5.11 -16.23 -14.21
C ASP A 135 -4.52 -14.85 -13.83
N GLY A 136 -3.92 -14.18 -14.83
CA GLY A 136 -3.31 -12.85 -14.77
C GLY A 136 -2.12 -12.69 -13.80
N ALA A 137 -1.56 -11.47 -13.77
CA ALA A 137 -0.46 -11.14 -12.86
C ALA A 137 -0.94 -10.86 -11.43
N ARG A 138 -0.07 -11.14 -10.46
CA ARG A 138 -0.28 -10.88 -9.04
C ARG A 138 0.87 -10.05 -8.50
N PHE A 139 0.57 -8.89 -7.95
CA PHE A 139 1.55 -7.97 -7.39
C PHE A 139 1.35 -7.87 -5.88
N LYS A 140 2.47 -7.87 -5.16
CA LYS A 140 2.50 -7.63 -3.72
C LYS A 140 3.30 -6.39 -3.45
N TYR A 141 2.69 -5.45 -2.74
CA TYR A 141 3.32 -4.24 -2.23
C TYR A 141 3.38 -4.30 -0.71
N VAL A 142 4.41 -3.68 -0.13
CA VAL A 142 4.63 -3.60 1.32
C VAL A 142 4.94 -2.16 1.69
N CYS A 143 4.43 -1.71 2.84
CA CYS A 143 4.70 -0.37 3.37
C CYS A 143 6.21 -0.18 3.61
N GLN A 144 6.75 0.97 3.19
CA GLN A 144 8.18 1.25 3.26
C GLN A 144 8.71 1.23 4.70
N ASP A 145 7.96 1.76 5.66
CA ASP A 145 8.38 1.81 7.07
C ASP A 145 8.44 0.42 7.72
N SER A 146 7.46 -0.45 7.42
CA SER A 146 7.49 -1.86 7.85
C SER A 146 8.63 -2.64 7.17
N PHE A 147 8.90 -2.35 5.89
CA PHE A 147 9.96 -3.01 5.14
C PHE A 147 11.35 -2.72 5.72
N GLN A 148 11.64 -1.45 6.03
CA GLN A 148 12.92 -1.04 6.65
C GLN A 148 13.16 -1.72 8.00
N ASN A 149 12.10 -1.91 8.80
CA ASN A 149 12.20 -2.61 10.07
C ASN A 149 12.62 -4.08 9.88
N ARG A 150 12.02 -4.77 8.89
CA ARG A 150 12.32 -6.18 8.60
C ARG A 150 13.76 -6.37 8.13
N ASP A 151 14.25 -5.49 7.26
CA ASP A 151 15.62 -5.56 6.75
C ASP A 151 16.65 -5.30 7.84
N ARG A 152 16.39 -4.35 8.76
CA ARG A 152 17.22 -4.16 9.97
C ARG A 152 17.24 -5.43 10.82
N LYS A 153 16.08 -6.00 11.16
CA LYS A 153 16.00 -7.26 11.95
C LYS A 153 16.79 -8.40 11.27
N SER A 154 16.70 -8.52 9.94
CA SER A 154 17.45 -9.51 9.16
C SER A 154 18.96 -9.26 9.21
N ASN A 155 19.41 -8.02 9.07
CA ASN A 155 20.83 -7.66 9.08
C ASN A 155 21.45 -7.82 10.48
N THR A 156 20.74 -7.43 11.55
CA THR A 156 21.20 -7.68 12.93
C THR A 156 21.30 -9.18 13.22
N LYS A 157 20.40 -10.01 12.67
CA LYS A 157 20.46 -11.46 12.81
C LYS A 157 21.62 -12.09 12.03
N ARG A 158 21.99 -11.53 10.87
CA ARG A 158 23.14 -11.96 10.05
C ARG A 158 24.48 -11.48 10.61
N GLY A 159 24.52 -10.35 11.31
CA GLY A 159 25.74 -9.85 11.98
C GLY A 159 26.11 -10.64 13.23
N LYS A 160 25.15 -11.33 13.87
CA LYS A 160 25.39 -12.18 15.05
C LYS A 160 25.88 -13.60 14.72
N SER A 161 26.13 -13.92 13.45
CA SER A 161 26.65 -15.23 13.02
C SER A 161 28.12 -15.21 12.60
N PHE A 162 28.86 -14.13 12.87
CA PHE A 162 30.32 -14.10 12.72
C PHE A 162 30.93 -13.77 14.08
N ASP A 163 31.14 -14.81 14.87
CA ASP A 163 32.07 -14.80 15.98
C ASP A 163 33.44 -15.22 15.42
N SER A 164 34.34 -14.26 15.28
CA SER A 164 35.78 -14.52 15.23
C SER A 164 36.53 -13.24 15.60
N ASP A 165 37.31 -13.38 16.67
CA ASP A 165 38.27 -12.50 17.33
C ASP A 165 38.95 -11.38 16.50
N ASP A 166 39.34 -10.35 17.26
CA ASP A 166 40.35 -9.31 16.99
C ASP A 166 40.07 -8.26 15.91
N ARG A 167 39.70 -7.03 16.36
CA ARG A 167 40.47 -5.78 16.18
C ARG A 167 39.77 -4.53 16.72
N GLU A 168 40.63 -3.57 17.08
CA GLU A 168 40.51 -2.26 17.77
C GLU A 168 39.36 -1.28 17.40
N PRO A 169 39.13 -0.24 18.25
CA PRO A 169 37.96 0.62 18.18
C PRO A 169 38.17 1.80 17.22
N GLU A 170 37.58 1.75 16.03
CA GLU A 170 37.61 2.87 15.09
C GLU A 170 36.26 3.57 14.91
N VAL A 171 36.31 4.88 15.24
CA VAL A 171 35.53 6.01 14.71
C VAL A 171 34.00 5.93 14.86
N LYS A 172 33.50 6.65 15.87
CA LYS A 172 32.10 7.10 15.99
C LYS A 172 31.75 8.02 14.80
N LYS A 173 31.49 7.45 13.63
CA LYS A 173 30.66 8.12 12.61
C LYS A 173 29.27 8.25 13.22
N GLN A 174 28.75 9.47 13.26
CA GLN A 174 27.38 9.75 13.65
C GLN A 174 26.48 8.78 12.89
N GLY A 175 25.93 7.80 13.60
CA GLY A 175 25.12 6.75 13.00
C GLY A 175 23.94 7.39 12.28
N PRO A 176 23.45 6.79 11.18
CA PRO A 176 22.28 7.30 10.49
C PRO A 176 21.17 7.51 11.51
N VAL A 177 20.61 8.73 11.52
CA VAL A 177 19.50 9.14 12.40
C VAL A 177 18.51 7.99 12.46
N VAL A 178 18.35 7.40 13.65
CA VAL A 178 17.50 6.22 13.84
C VAL A 178 16.05 6.72 13.81
N LEU A 179 15.47 6.79 12.62
CA LEU A 179 14.05 7.01 12.46
C LEU A 179 13.29 5.89 13.20
N PRO A 180 12.18 6.20 13.90
CA PRO A 180 11.35 5.19 14.54
C PRO A 180 10.88 4.18 13.49
N THR A 181 11.15 2.90 13.72
CA THR A 181 10.74 1.82 12.81
C THR A 181 9.48 1.15 13.35
N TYR A 182 8.39 1.21 12.59
CA TYR A 182 7.10 0.66 12.99
C TYR A 182 6.82 -0.65 12.26
N ASP A 183 6.33 -1.66 12.98
CA ASP A 183 5.90 -2.92 12.37
C ASP A 183 4.40 -2.85 12.03
N CYS A 184 4.05 -1.97 11.08
CA CYS A 184 2.64 -1.71 10.74
C CYS A 184 1.96 -2.84 9.95
N GLY A 185 2.71 -3.86 9.54
CA GLY A 185 2.19 -4.97 8.73
C GLY A 185 1.63 -4.57 7.36
N GLY A 186 1.85 -3.31 6.94
CA GLY A 186 1.25 -2.71 5.75
C GLY A 186 1.55 -3.49 4.48
N ALA A 187 0.51 -4.00 3.81
CA ALA A 187 0.63 -4.76 2.59
C ALA A 187 -0.59 -4.57 1.68
N ILE A 188 -0.33 -4.52 0.37
CA ILE A 188 -1.38 -4.43 -0.65
C ILE A 188 -1.14 -5.54 -1.66
N HIS A 189 -2.16 -6.37 -1.90
CA HIS A 189 -2.11 -7.42 -2.91
C HIS A 189 -3.06 -7.07 -4.06
N ILE A 190 -2.52 -6.95 -5.26
CA ILE A 190 -3.30 -6.70 -6.48
C ILE A 190 -3.27 -7.95 -7.34
N LYS A 191 -4.45 -8.47 -7.70
CA LYS A 191 -4.62 -9.63 -8.57
C LYS A 191 -5.47 -9.22 -9.77
N PHE A 192 -4.92 -9.40 -10.96
CA PHE A 192 -5.69 -9.36 -12.20
C PHE A 192 -6.22 -10.77 -12.45
N SER A 193 -7.53 -10.98 -12.36
CA SER A 193 -8.14 -12.31 -12.50
C SER A 193 -8.92 -12.41 -13.80
N LEU A 194 -8.37 -13.14 -14.76
CA LEU A 194 -9.06 -13.47 -16.02
C LEU A 194 -10.25 -14.40 -15.79
N LYS A 195 -10.18 -15.27 -14.78
CA LYS A 195 -11.26 -16.21 -14.44
C LYS A 195 -12.46 -15.54 -13.81
N ARG A 196 -12.25 -14.44 -13.08
CA ARG A 196 -13.30 -13.70 -12.37
C ARG A 196 -13.70 -12.41 -13.05
N ASP A 197 -13.08 -12.10 -14.18
CA ASP A 197 -13.32 -10.85 -14.89
C ASP A 197 -13.23 -9.61 -14.00
N ALA A 198 -12.18 -9.58 -13.16
CA ALA A 198 -12.01 -8.54 -12.16
C ALA A 198 -10.55 -8.28 -11.79
N VAL A 199 -10.31 -7.05 -11.31
CA VAL A 199 -9.09 -6.67 -10.60
C VAL A 199 -9.40 -6.60 -9.11
N ASN A 200 -8.83 -7.53 -8.34
CA ASN A 200 -8.98 -7.62 -6.89
C ASN A 200 -7.82 -6.90 -6.21
N VAL A 201 -8.13 -6.00 -5.29
CA VAL A 201 -7.16 -5.21 -4.52
C VAL A 201 -7.41 -5.44 -3.04
N VAL A 202 -6.54 -6.17 -2.38
CA VAL A 202 -6.64 -6.43 -0.94
C VAL A 202 -5.67 -5.51 -0.21
N TYR A 203 -6.23 -4.63 0.60
CA TYR A 203 -5.52 -3.68 1.45
C TYR A 203 -5.40 -4.24 2.88
N LYS A 204 -4.22 -4.10 3.48
CA LYS A 204 -4.00 -4.28 4.92
C LYS A 204 -3.04 -3.23 5.42
N HIS A 205 -3.43 -2.46 6.43
CA HIS A 205 -2.50 -1.55 7.09
C HIS A 205 -2.96 -1.20 8.51
N ASN A 206 -2.02 -1.15 9.46
CA ASN A 206 -2.24 -0.52 10.76
C ASN A 206 -1.56 0.86 10.78
N PRO A 207 -2.31 1.99 10.72
CA PRO A 207 -1.74 3.33 10.64
C PRO A 207 -1.15 3.82 11.98
N ILE A 208 -0.14 3.10 12.51
CA ILE A 208 0.57 3.43 13.77
C ILE A 208 1.79 4.33 13.58
N HIS A 209 2.23 4.52 12.34
CA HIS A 209 3.27 5.46 11.99
C HIS A 209 2.60 6.60 11.27
N THR A 210 2.66 7.80 11.83
CA THR A 210 1.86 8.92 11.35
C THR A 210 2.55 9.58 10.16
N THR A 211 1.87 9.56 9.01
CA THR A 211 2.10 10.52 7.90
C THR A 211 0.84 11.32 7.58
N ARG A 212 -0.14 11.38 8.49
CA ARG A 212 -1.08 12.49 8.47
C ARG A 212 -0.29 13.69 8.98
N GLU A 213 0.00 14.64 8.08
CA GLU A 213 0.52 15.95 8.48
C GLU A 213 -0.28 16.38 9.70
N ALA A 214 0.43 16.55 10.81
CA ALA A 214 -0.16 17.00 12.05
C ALA A 214 -0.67 18.42 11.80
N ASP A 215 -1.92 18.55 11.37
CA ASP A 215 -2.74 19.65 11.80
C ASP A 215 -2.84 19.54 13.31
N ASN A 216 -1.95 20.26 14.00
CA ASN A 216 -2.21 20.94 15.27
C ASN A 216 -0.90 21.48 15.84
N GLY A 217 -0.79 22.81 15.82
CA GLY A 217 0.12 23.57 16.65
C GLY A 217 -0.17 23.36 18.14
N LEU A 218 0.30 22.24 18.67
CA LEU A 218 0.47 22.05 20.10
C LEU A 218 1.97 22.01 20.38
N PRO A 219 2.54 23.03 21.05
CA PRO A 219 3.94 22.98 21.44
C PRO A 219 4.11 21.79 22.38
N ALA A 220 5.13 20.99 22.12
CA ALA A 220 5.54 19.89 22.99
C ALA A 220 5.61 20.41 24.43
N LEU A 221 4.84 19.79 25.33
CA LEU A 221 4.94 20.07 26.76
C LEU A 221 6.31 19.58 27.22
N ILE A 222 7.26 20.51 27.27
CA ILE A 222 8.51 20.33 27.97
C ILE A 222 8.16 20.32 29.45
N VAL A 223 8.12 19.14 30.05
CA VAL A 223 8.10 19.00 31.51
C VAL A 223 9.51 19.37 31.98
N THR A 224 9.74 20.64 32.29
CA THR A 224 10.89 21.03 33.11
C THR A 224 10.48 20.83 34.56
N ASP A 225 11.08 19.81 35.18
CA ASP A 225 11.08 19.62 36.61
C ASP A 225 11.86 20.78 37.23
N ASN A 226 11.14 21.83 37.65
CA ASN A 226 11.52 22.80 38.67
C ASN A 226 10.40 23.84 38.80
N GLY A 227 9.60 23.68 39.86
CA GLY A 227 8.54 24.61 40.19
C GLY A 227 9.09 25.97 40.59
N VAL A 228 8.77 27.01 39.81
CA VAL A 228 8.36 28.34 40.27
C VAL A 228 7.47 28.94 39.19
N ALA A 229 6.21 29.22 39.50
CA ALA A 229 5.32 29.98 38.64
C ALA A 229 5.71 31.46 38.66
N ALA A 230 5.98 32.05 37.49
CA ALA A 230 6.05 33.48 37.31
C ALA A 230 5.13 33.88 36.15
N THR A 231 4.04 34.58 36.49
CA THR A 231 3.14 35.25 35.55
C THR A 231 3.84 36.50 35.01
N ALA A 232 4.01 36.60 33.69
CA ALA A 232 4.41 37.85 33.05
C ALA A 232 3.18 38.48 32.38
N ASP A 233 2.87 39.65 32.91
CA ASP A 233 1.75 40.53 32.59
C ASP A 233 1.92 41.21 31.22
N ALA A 234 0.80 41.68 30.68
CA ALA A 234 0.70 42.37 29.41
C ALA A 234 1.24 43.81 29.48
N THR A 235 2.00 44.24 28.46
CA THR A 235 1.85 45.58 27.86
C THR A 235 2.45 45.63 26.45
#